data_AF-A0A9D7XQI5-F1
#
_entry.id   AF-A0A9D7XQI5-F1
#
_cell.length_a   1.000
_cell.length_b   1.000
_cell.length_c   1.000
_cell.angle_alpha   90.00
_cell.angle_beta   90.00
_cell.angle_gamma   90.00
#
_symmetry.space_group_name_H-M   'P 1'
#
loop_
_entity.id
_entity.type
_entity.pdbx_description
1 polymer ?
#
loop_
_entity_poly.entity_id
_entity_poly.type
_entity_poly.pdbx_seq_one_letter_code
_entity_poly.pdbx_strand_id
1 'polypeptide(L)'
;MPGGPVTYSVRGQQYVAVGIGWGGAFPGMFADGAVLAGYTNPSRIAVWRLDGQGKLPPPALRNAHVAPPPMTAPIERVMLGVTLFATHCGFCHGPGFGGKQDLDTMAPEIHENFSAVVLGGRVNAGMPSFHEQLKADDVQAIHDFLIMQATMRKARESGVPQQPTEAQR
;
A
#
# COMPACT_ATOMS: atom_id res chain seq x y z
N MET A 1 1.29 -8.44 19.03
CA MET A 1 2.43 -9.35 18.77
C MET A 1 2.10 -10.16 17.54
N PRO A 2 2.97 -10.27 16.53
CA PRO A 2 2.75 -11.25 15.48
C PRO A 2 2.64 -12.64 16.11
N GLY A 3 1.70 -13.46 15.64
CA GLY A 3 1.57 -14.84 16.12
C GLY A 3 2.89 -15.56 15.90
N GLY A 4 3.44 -16.14 16.96
CA GLY A 4 4.68 -16.90 16.87
C GLY A 4 4.54 -18.14 15.97
N PRO A 5 5.66 -18.76 15.58
CA PRO A 5 5.63 -20.03 14.85
C PRO A 5 4.86 -21.10 15.64
N VAL A 6 4.15 -21.98 14.92
CA VAL A 6 3.43 -23.13 15.49
C VAL A 6 4.06 -24.41 14.97
N THR A 7 4.26 -25.41 15.84
CA THR A 7 4.68 -26.76 15.41
C THR A 7 3.55 -27.76 15.61
N TYR A 8 3.47 -28.75 14.72
CA TYR A 8 2.48 -29.82 14.76
C TYR A 8 3.01 -31.08 14.06
N SER A 9 2.31 -32.19 14.25
CA SER A 9 2.67 -33.49 13.66
C SER A 9 1.53 -34.04 12.81
N VAL A 10 1.85 -34.57 11.63
CA VAL A 10 0.90 -35.26 10.76
C VAL A 10 1.50 -36.61 10.39
N ARG A 11 0.82 -37.71 10.75
CA ARG A 11 1.26 -39.10 10.49
C ARG A 11 2.71 -39.35 10.94
N GLY A 12 3.06 -38.87 12.14
CA GLY A 12 4.40 -39.04 12.71
C GLY A 12 5.48 -38.09 12.18
N GLN A 13 5.21 -37.29 11.14
CA GLN A 13 6.15 -36.28 10.65
C GLN A 13 5.90 -34.93 11.33
N GLN A 14 6.96 -34.28 11.82
CA GLN A 14 6.89 -32.93 12.38
C GLN A 14 6.89 -31.85 11.28
N TYR A 15 6.11 -30.80 11.53
CA TYR A 15 5.99 -29.59 10.72
C TYR A 15 6.13 -28.34 11.60
N VAL A 16 6.63 -27.25 11.00
CA VAL A 16 6.64 -25.91 11.60
C VAL A 16 5.93 -24.98 10.62
N ALA A 17 4.91 -24.25 11.07
CA ALA A 17 4.17 -23.26 10.30
C ALA A 17 4.45 -21.84 10.82
N VAL A 18 4.68 -20.92 9.90
CA VAL A 18 4.92 -19.50 10.19
C VAL A 18 4.02 -18.66 9.30
N GLY A 19 3.30 -17.71 9.91
CA GLY A 19 2.67 -16.62 9.17
C GLY A 19 3.73 -15.63 8.72
N ILE A 20 3.92 -15.53 7.41
CA ILE A 20 4.79 -14.52 6.78
C ILE A 20 3.88 -13.41 6.29
N GLY A 21 4.12 -12.18 6.72
CA GLY A 21 3.39 -11.01 6.26
C GLY A 21 3.62 -9.83 7.20
N TRP A 22 4.00 -8.69 6.65
CA TRP A 22 4.12 -7.45 7.40
C TRP A 22 2.72 -6.93 7.75
N GLY A 23 2.43 -6.61 9.02
CA GLY A 23 1.07 -6.25 9.41
C GLY A 23 0.86 -6.01 10.91
N GLY A 24 -0.39 -5.81 11.30
CA GLY A 24 -0.74 -5.44 12.67
C GLY A 24 -0.42 -3.97 12.96
N ALA A 25 0.01 -3.64 14.18
CA ALA A 25 0.44 -2.29 14.55
C ALA A 25 1.87 -1.94 14.08
N PHE A 26 2.66 -2.93 13.66
CA PHE A 26 4.06 -2.75 13.24
C PHE A 26 4.27 -1.81 12.05
N PRO A 27 3.44 -1.86 10.98
CA PRO A 27 3.53 -0.88 9.90
C PRO A 27 3.40 0.56 10.40
N GLY A 28 2.70 0.80 11.51
CA GLY A 28 2.61 2.14 12.09
C GLY A 28 3.80 2.60 12.91
N MET A 29 4.79 1.74 13.13
CA MET A 29 6.04 2.08 13.82
C MET A 29 7.26 1.93 12.91
N PHE A 30 7.22 1.01 11.96
CA PHE A 30 8.36 0.68 11.09
C PHE A 30 7.90 0.50 9.65
N ALA A 31 8.71 1.00 8.72
CA ALA A 31 8.47 0.82 7.29
C ALA A 31 8.64 -0.65 6.88
N ASP A 32 7.78 -1.11 5.97
CA ASP A 32 7.90 -2.44 5.37
C ASP A 32 9.10 -2.52 4.43
N GLY A 33 10.09 -3.34 4.78
CA GLY A 33 11.29 -3.55 3.97
C GLY A 33 11.02 -4.12 2.57
N ALA A 34 9.97 -4.94 2.40
CA ALA A 34 9.59 -5.46 1.09
C ALA A 34 9.04 -4.34 0.20
N VAL A 35 8.20 -3.47 0.76
CA VAL A 35 7.67 -2.28 0.06
C VAL A 35 8.78 -1.30 -0.29
N LEU A 36 9.72 -1.06 0.64
CA LEU A 36 10.90 -0.23 0.37
C LEU A 36 11.77 -0.79 -0.77
N ALA A 37 11.83 -2.13 -0.90
CA ALA A 37 12.52 -2.81 -1.98
C ALA A 37 11.69 -2.94 -3.28
N GLY A 38 10.49 -2.33 -3.35
CA GLY A 38 9.66 -2.32 -4.56
C GLY A 38 8.77 -3.56 -4.73
N TYR A 39 8.64 -4.40 -3.71
CA TYR A 39 7.81 -5.59 -3.73
C TYR A 39 6.50 -5.39 -2.98
N THR A 40 5.49 -6.17 -3.36
CA THR A 40 4.28 -6.35 -2.56
C THR A 40 4.59 -7.22 -1.34
N ASN A 41 3.89 -6.97 -0.24
CA ASN A 41 3.99 -7.77 0.98
C ASN A 41 3.33 -9.15 0.79
N PRO A 42 4.09 -10.26 0.75
CA PRO A 42 3.57 -11.58 0.42
C PRO A 42 2.96 -12.25 1.66
N SER A 43 1.74 -11.87 2.02
CA SER A 43 1.00 -12.49 3.14
C SER A 43 0.69 -13.97 2.84
N ARG A 44 1.28 -14.91 3.60
CA ARG A 44 1.13 -16.37 3.40
C ARG A 44 1.49 -17.17 4.65
N ILE A 45 1.02 -18.41 4.72
CA ILE A 45 1.55 -19.40 5.66
C ILE A 45 2.63 -20.21 4.94
N ALA A 46 3.85 -20.18 5.47
CA ALA A 46 4.91 -21.08 5.05
C ALA A 46 5.03 -22.24 6.04
N VAL A 47 5.26 -23.44 5.52
CA VAL A 47 5.36 -24.66 6.32
C VAL A 47 6.63 -25.41 5.95
N TRP A 48 7.43 -25.74 6.97
CA TRP A 48 8.68 -26.49 6.83
C TRP A 48 8.54 -27.87 7.44
N ARG A 49 9.30 -28.83 6.89
CA ARG A 49 9.55 -30.16 7.44
C ARG A 49 10.98 -30.58 7.05
N LEU A 50 11.51 -31.60 7.74
CA LEU A 50 12.75 -32.25 7.30
C LEU A 50 12.60 -32.77 5.86
N ASP A 51 13.63 -32.57 5.06
CA ASP A 51 13.71 -32.97 3.65
C ASP A 51 12.59 -32.40 2.73
N GLY A 52 11.93 -31.33 3.16
CA GLY A 52 10.95 -30.62 2.34
C GLY A 52 11.58 -29.98 1.10
N GLN A 53 11.01 -30.24 -0.07
CA GLN A 53 11.47 -29.69 -1.37
C GLN A 53 10.60 -28.53 -1.88
N GLY A 54 9.78 -27.94 -1.00
CA GLY A 54 8.90 -26.83 -1.35
C GLY A 54 9.70 -25.58 -1.70
N LYS A 55 9.24 -24.84 -2.71
CA LYS A 55 9.83 -23.54 -3.09
C LYS A 55 8.87 -22.43 -2.71
N LEU A 56 9.40 -21.36 -2.11
CA LEU A 56 8.63 -20.14 -1.88
C LEU A 56 8.58 -19.32 -3.16
N PRO A 57 7.38 -18.94 -3.64
CA PRO A 57 7.28 -18.01 -4.76
C PRO A 57 7.96 -16.67 -4.40
N PRO A 58 8.66 -16.04 -5.36
CA PRO A 58 9.16 -14.69 -5.17
C PRO A 58 7.98 -13.74 -4.93
N PRO A 59 8.17 -12.67 -4.13
CA PRO A 59 7.15 -11.64 -3.99
C PRO A 59 6.92 -10.95 -5.33
N ALA A 60 5.67 -10.55 -5.60
CA ALA A 60 5.35 -9.81 -6.81
C ALA A 60 5.91 -8.39 -6.69
N LEU A 61 6.39 -7.84 -7.81
CA LEU A 61 6.72 -6.42 -7.89
C LEU A 61 5.46 -5.59 -7.60
N ARG A 62 5.66 -4.42 -7.00
CA ARG A 62 4.58 -3.46 -6.85
C ARG A 62 4.10 -3.01 -8.24
N ASN A 63 2.79 -2.79 -8.38
CA ASN A 63 2.19 -2.41 -9.66
C ASN A 63 2.91 -1.22 -10.30
N ALA A 64 2.99 -1.26 -11.63
CA ALA A 64 3.52 -0.16 -12.43
C ALA A 64 2.71 1.12 -12.23
N HIS A 65 3.40 2.25 -12.34
CA HIS A 65 2.84 3.57 -12.14
C HIS A 65 1.72 3.87 -13.15
N VAL A 66 0.59 4.34 -12.64
CA VAL A 66 -0.46 4.96 -13.46
C VAL A 66 -0.13 6.44 -13.58
N ALA A 67 -0.19 6.99 -14.80
CA ALA A 67 0.00 8.42 -14.99
C ALA A 67 -1.12 9.18 -14.26
N PRO A 68 -0.80 10.11 -13.33
CA PRO A 68 -1.82 10.86 -12.64
C PRO A 68 -2.51 11.85 -13.58
N PRO A 69 -3.74 12.29 -13.24
CA PRO A 69 -4.36 13.44 -13.86
C PRO A 69 -3.46 14.69 -13.79
N PRO A 70 -3.64 15.67 -14.68
CA PRO A 70 -2.91 16.93 -14.62
C PRO A 70 -3.14 17.66 -13.29
N MET A 71 -2.05 18.15 -12.69
CA MET A 71 -2.12 18.98 -11.49
C MET A 71 -2.53 20.40 -11.86
N THR A 72 -3.74 20.81 -11.48
CA THR A 72 -4.30 22.15 -11.79
C THR A 72 -4.67 22.97 -10.56
N ALA A 73 -4.60 22.39 -9.37
CA ALA A 73 -5.04 23.03 -8.14
C ALA A 73 -4.04 24.08 -7.63
N PRO A 74 -4.53 25.18 -7.01
CA PRO A 74 -3.68 26.16 -6.36
C PRO A 74 -2.98 25.57 -5.12
N ILE A 75 -1.78 26.06 -4.84
CA ILE A 75 -0.92 25.50 -3.77
C ILE A 75 -1.60 25.53 -2.40
N GLU A 76 -2.42 26.53 -2.13
CA GLU A 76 -3.14 26.68 -0.86
C GLU A 76 -4.11 25.51 -0.62
N ARG A 77 -4.79 25.04 -1.67
CA ARG A 77 -5.70 23.88 -1.58
C ARG A 77 -4.92 22.59 -1.39
N VAL A 78 -3.78 22.47 -2.04
CA VAL A 78 -2.88 21.32 -1.86
C VAL A 78 -2.38 21.24 -0.42
N MET A 79 -2.00 22.37 0.16
CA MET A 79 -1.53 22.43 1.55
C MET A 79 -2.65 22.08 2.55
N LEU A 80 -3.89 22.50 2.30
CA LEU A 80 -5.04 22.02 3.06
C LEU A 80 -5.18 20.49 2.95
N GLY A 81 -5.04 19.95 1.74
CA GLY A 81 -5.04 18.53 1.47
C GLY A 81 -3.99 17.74 2.24
N VAL A 82 -2.77 18.29 2.39
CA VAL A 82 -1.70 17.70 3.20
C VAL A 82 -2.16 17.51 4.65
N THR A 83 -2.71 18.57 5.26
CA THR A 83 -3.16 18.54 6.66
C THR A 83 -4.31 17.57 6.88
N LEU A 84 -5.31 17.61 5.98
CA LEU A 84 -6.46 16.70 6.04
C LEU A 84 -6.02 15.25 5.84
N PHE A 85 -5.15 14.98 4.86
CA PHE A 85 -4.61 13.66 4.62
C PHE A 85 -3.86 13.12 5.84
N ALA A 86 -2.98 13.91 6.44
CA ALA A 86 -2.24 13.50 7.63
C ALA A 86 -3.17 13.13 8.80
N THR A 87 -4.27 13.87 8.95
CA THR A 87 -5.25 13.70 10.03
C THR A 87 -6.13 12.47 9.82
N HIS A 88 -6.62 12.24 8.59
CA HIS A 88 -7.68 11.27 8.32
C HIS A 88 -7.19 10.00 7.61
N CYS A 89 -6.11 10.08 6.84
CA CYS A 89 -5.69 9.03 5.91
C CYS A 89 -4.30 8.48 6.24
N GLY A 90 -3.41 9.31 6.78
CA GLY A 90 -1.98 9.05 6.93
C GLY A 90 -1.65 7.82 7.77
N PHE A 91 -2.48 7.49 8.76
CA PHE A 91 -2.27 6.29 9.58
C PHE A 91 -2.39 4.98 8.77
N CYS A 92 -3.18 4.94 7.71
CA CYS A 92 -3.35 3.74 6.88
C CYS A 92 -2.61 3.84 5.54
N HIS A 93 -2.55 5.05 4.96
CA HIS A 93 -2.05 5.31 3.61
C HIS A 93 -0.77 6.16 3.58
N GLY A 94 -0.23 6.55 4.74
CA GLY A 94 0.99 7.33 4.83
C GLY A 94 2.25 6.51 4.53
N PRO A 95 3.36 7.20 4.23
CA PRO A 95 4.63 6.54 3.94
C PRO A 95 5.09 5.69 5.13
N GLY A 96 5.50 4.45 4.85
CA GLY A 96 5.95 3.48 5.87
C GLY A 96 4.84 2.63 6.48
N PHE A 97 3.56 3.03 6.38
CA PHE A 97 2.46 2.31 7.02
C PHE A 97 2.00 1.02 6.32
N GLY A 98 2.68 0.60 5.23
CA GLY A 98 2.63 -0.76 4.65
C GLY A 98 1.24 -1.38 4.45
N GLY A 99 0.18 -0.59 4.41
CA GLY A 99 -1.08 -1.04 4.99
C GLY A 99 -2.09 -1.58 4.00
N LYS A 100 -2.44 -0.82 2.96
CA LYS A 100 -3.56 -1.21 2.08
C LYS A 100 -3.36 -0.87 0.61
N GLN A 101 -2.89 0.34 0.25
CA GLN A 101 -2.52 0.70 -1.13
C GLN A 101 -1.79 2.05 -1.17
N ASP A 102 -0.77 2.18 -2.03
CA ASP A 102 -0.15 3.47 -2.37
C ASP A 102 -1.12 4.30 -3.21
N LEU A 103 -1.65 5.37 -2.61
CA LEU A 103 -2.68 6.20 -3.25
C LEU A 103 -2.13 7.07 -4.39
N ASP A 104 -0.83 7.25 -4.48
CA ASP A 104 -0.18 7.93 -5.60
C ASP A 104 0.02 7.04 -6.85
N THR A 105 -0.50 5.81 -6.79
CA THR A 105 -0.62 4.88 -7.93
C THR A 105 -2.06 4.46 -8.20
N MET A 106 -3.04 5.25 -7.74
CA MET A 106 -4.46 4.91 -7.91
C MET A 106 -4.85 4.86 -9.40
N ALA A 107 -5.77 3.97 -9.74
CA ALA A 107 -6.25 3.81 -11.12
C ALA A 107 -7.14 5.00 -11.55
N PRO A 108 -7.29 5.28 -12.86
CA PRO A 108 -8.09 6.40 -13.35
C PRO A 108 -9.53 6.36 -12.83
N GLU A 109 -10.13 5.18 -12.75
CA GLU A 109 -11.50 4.99 -12.27
C GLU A 109 -11.64 5.36 -10.77
N ILE A 110 -10.54 5.28 -10.01
CA ILE A 110 -10.51 5.70 -8.60
C ILE A 110 -10.38 7.21 -8.50
N HIS A 111 -9.66 7.88 -9.42
CA HIS A 111 -9.67 9.34 -9.48
C HIS A 111 -11.08 9.87 -9.77
N GLU A 112 -11.79 9.27 -10.72
CA GLU A 112 -13.17 9.65 -11.08
C GLU A 112 -14.16 9.46 -9.92
N ASN A 113 -14.00 8.36 -9.17
CA ASN A 113 -14.89 8.01 -8.07
C ASN A 113 -14.33 8.36 -6.69
N PHE A 114 -13.33 9.24 -6.60
CA PHE A 114 -12.58 9.48 -5.36
C PHE A 114 -13.49 9.88 -4.21
N SER A 115 -14.42 10.80 -4.46
CA SER A 115 -15.38 11.25 -3.45
C SER A 115 -16.28 10.13 -2.95
N ALA A 116 -16.85 9.33 -3.85
CA ALA A 116 -17.68 8.19 -3.48
C ALA A 116 -16.90 7.16 -2.63
N VAL A 117 -15.64 6.92 -2.94
CA VAL A 117 -14.76 6.02 -2.16
C VAL A 117 -14.55 6.54 -0.74
N VAL A 118 -14.16 7.82 -0.59
CA VAL A 118 -13.87 8.44 0.71
C VAL A 118 -15.13 8.58 1.58
N LEU A 119 -16.27 8.84 0.95
CA LEU A 119 -17.54 9.03 1.66
C LEU A 119 -18.29 7.72 1.96
N GLY A 120 -17.73 6.56 1.63
CA GLY A 120 -18.22 5.26 2.13
C GLY A 120 -18.37 4.14 1.11
N GLY A 121 -17.97 4.34 -0.15
CA GLY A 121 -18.09 3.32 -1.20
C GLY A 121 -17.27 2.04 -0.99
N ARG A 122 -16.44 1.98 0.06
CA ARG A 122 -15.52 0.86 0.34
C ARG A 122 -15.50 0.36 1.78
N VAL A 123 -16.56 0.61 2.56
CA VAL A 123 -16.66 0.15 3.96
C VAL A 123 -16.45 -1.36 4.10
N ASN A 124 -17.04 -2.16 3.19
CA ASN A 124 -16.89 -3.62 3.20
C ASN A 124 -15.46 -4.11 2.88
N ALA A 125 -14.62 -3.24 2.32
CA ALA A 125 -13.20 -3.51 2.07
C ALA A 125 -12.29 -2.97 3.19
N GLY A 126 -12.86 -2.46 4.29
CA GLY A 126 -12.13 -1.92 5.43
C GLY A 126 -11.63 -0.48 5.27
N MET A 127 -12.13 0.26 4.26
CA MET A 127 -11.95 1.71 4.15
C MET A 127 -13.13 2.42 4.82
N PRO A 128 -12.93 3.14 5.94
CA PRO A 128 -14.03 3.80 6.64
C PRO A 128 -14.66 4.90 5.78
N SER A 129 -15.92 5.23 6.08
CA SER A 129 -16.59 6.41 5.55
C SER A 129 -16.17 7.64 6.36
N PHE A 130 -15.91 8.75 5.67
CA PHE A 130 -15.57 10.04 6.28
C PHE A 130 -16.68 11.10 6.10
N HIS A 131 -17.90 10.68 5.77
CA HIS A 131 -18.99 11.61 5.43
C HIS A 131 -19.42 12.55 6.56
N GLU A 132 -19.16 12.18 7.82
CA GLU A 132 -19.45 13.02 8.98
C GLU A 132 -18.30 14.01 9.29
N GLN A 133 -17.10 13.76 8.77
CA GLN A 133 -15.87 14.49 9.10
C GLN A 133 -15.37 15.38 7.97
N LEU A 134 -15.66 15.04 6.71
CA LEU A 134 -15.14 15.72 5.52
C LEU A 134 -16.27 16.21 4.62
N LYS A 135 -16.17 17.46 4.18
CA LYS A 135 -17.03 18.03 3.15
C LYS A 135 -16.46 17.77 1.76
N ALA A 136 -17.26 18.03 0.72
CA ALA A 136 -16.84 17.83 -0.66
C ALA A 136 -15.51 18.57 -1.00
N ASP A 137 -15.36 19.81 -0.54
CA ASP A 137 -14.14 20.60 -0.77
C ASP A 137 -12.92 20.02 -0.04
N ASP A 138 -13.12 19.47 1.16
CA ASP A 138 -12.05 18.81 1.93
C ASP A 138 -11.56 17.55 1.20
N VAL A 139 -12.51 16.76 0.68
CA VAL A 139 -12.21 15.57 -0.11
C VAL A 139 -11.47 15.94 -1.40
N GLN A 140 -11.87 17.02 -2.08
CA GLN A 140 -11.17 17.50 -3.26
C GLN A 140 -9.75 17.97 -2.92
N ALA A 141 -9.56 18.68 -1.80
CA ALA A 141 -8.24 19.10 -1.36
C ALA A 141 -7.30 17.91 -1.12
N ILE A 142 -7.79 16.83 -0.50
CA ILE A 142 -7.04 15.58 -0.33
C ILE A 142 -6.69 14.97 -1.70
N HIS A 143 -7.64 14.95 -2.64
CA HIS A 143 -7.41 14.42 -3.99
C HIS A 143 -6.31 15.18 -4.72
N ASP A 144 -6.34 16.52 -4.67
CA ASP A 144 -5.34 17.39 -5.28
C ASP A 144 -3.95 17.14 -4.69
N PHE A 145 -3.86 16.95 -3.36
CA PHE A 145 -2.62 16.55 -2.71
C PHE A 145 -2.09 15.19 -3.21
N LEU A 146 -2.96 14.19 -3.38
CA LEU A 146 -2.56 12.88 -3.90
C LEU A 146 -2.09 12.95 -5.36
N ILE A 147 -2.73 13.78 -6.20
CA ILE A 147 -2.29 14.06 -7.58
C ILE A 147 -0.91 14.73 -7.59
N MET A 148 -0.67 15.68 -6.68
CA MET A 148 0.66 16.29 -6.52
C MET A 148 1.71 15.22 -6.15
N GLN A 149 1.42 14.34 -5.19
CA GLN A 149 2.36 13.27 -4.80
C GLN A 149 2.69 12.35 -5.98
N ALA A 150 1.68 11.91 -6.73
CA ALA A 150 1.85 11.08 -7.92
C ALA A 150 2.67 11.79 -9.01
N THR A 151 2.42 13.09 -9.22
CA THR A 151 3.17 13.92 -10.17
C THR A 151 4.65 14.01 -9.77
N MET A 152 4.92 14.30 -8.50
CA MET A 152 6.27 14.39 -7.94
C MET A 152 7.01 13.05 -8.00
N ARG A 153 6.31 11.94 -7.77
CA ARG A 153 6.86 10.59 -7.92
C ARG A 153 7.31 10.34 -9.36
N LYS A 154 6.42 10.56 -10.34
CA LYS A 154 6.73 10.41 -11.76
C LYS A 154 7.95 11.26 -12.17
N ALA A 155 8.05 12.49 -11.67
CA ALA A 155 9.20 13.36 -11.94
C ALA A 155 10.51 12.81 -11.38
N ARG A 156 10.51 12.29 -10.14
CA ARG A 156 11.68 11.65 -9.53
C ARG A 156 12.15 10.43 -10.31
N GLU A 157 11.23 9.58 -10.72
CA GLU A 157 11.53 8.35 -11.47
C GLU A 157 12.03 8.65 -12.89
N SER A 158 11.53 9.70 -13.53
CA SER A 158 12.03 10.16 -14.84
C SER A 158 13.49 10.68 -14.76
N GLY A 159 13.98 11.00 -13.57
CA GLY A 159 15.36 11.40 -13.30
C GLY A 159 16.28 10.27 -12.81
N VAL A 160 15.75 9.07 -12.57
CA VAL A 160 16.53 7.89 -12.16
C VAL A 160 16.78 7.02 -13.40
N PRO A 161 18.04 6.68 -13.75
CA PRO A 161 18.31 5.72 -14.81
C PRO A 161 17.59 4.41 -14.51
N GLN A 162 16.69 3.99 -15.39
CA GLN A 162 16.02 2.71 -15.25
C GLN A 162 17.09 1.61 -15.30
N GLN A 163 17.26 0.88 -14.19
CA GLN A 163 18.07 -0.33 -14.24
C GLN A 163 17.41 -1.29 -15.23
N PRO A 164 18.18 -1.92 -16.14
CA PRO A 164 17.61 -2.80 -17.13
C PRO A 164 16.84 -3.90 -16.42
N THR A 165 15.56 -4.03 -16.76
CA THR A 165 14.75 -5.20 -16.42
C THR A 165 15.48 -6.41 -16.99
N GLU A 166 16.15 -7.20 -16.15
CA GLU A 166 16.60 -8.54 -16.51
C GLU A 166 15.36 -9.40 -16.75
N ALA A 167 14.89 -9.34 -17.99
CA ALA A 167 13.98 -10.30 -18.54
C ALA A 167 14.68 -11.67 -18.55
N GLN A 168 14.11 -12.59 -17.78
CA GLN A 168 13.95 -14.01 -18.12
C GLN A 168 15.12 -14.63 -18.92
N ARG A 169 16.02 -15.31 -18.21
CA ARG A 169 16.70 -16.51 -18.70
C ARG A 169 16.67 -17.59 -17.64
#